data_AF-A0A1I7J4R3-F1
#
_entry.id   AF-A0A1I7J4R3-F1
#
_cell.length_a   1.000
_cell.length_b   1.000
_cell.length_c   1.000
_cell.angle_alpha   90.00
_cell.angle_beta   90.00
_cell.angle_gamma   90.00
#
_symmetry.space_group_name_H-M   'P 1'
#
loop_
_entity.id
_entity.type
_entity.pdbx_description
1 polymer ?
#
loop_
_entity_poly.entity_id
_entity_poly.type
_entity_poly.pdbx_seq_one_letter_code
_entity_poly.pdbx_strand_id
1 'polypeptide(L)'
;MAQFYTLLTDVGQAKLANAIALGQTIEITELTVGDGNGSLPTPDSSAEALVNVVRRAPINTSTTDPDNPSWIIVEQVLPPDVGGWTIREIGIIDTDGDLIGVGNYPETYKPVLSEGSSRTQTVRFVLEVSDTAAVTLKVDPSVVLATREYVDAQRAEHEGSRNHPAATETEQGMAYIATQTETDGGTDDVKFITAKKLKNWVKQATESVMGLLKVATQAQVDAGTDDTTAVTPKKLRWGVSYSLGPNGYLVLPSWLGGLIIQWFLESSIPSSGQATVSYPIAFPNAAFRAFATDVTPSGQSNGGVSLFGLDPGLSSCLVTKSSAVGPSSDVASIFVIGH
;
A
#
# COMPACT_ATOMS: atom_id res chain seq x y z
N MET A 1 -21.47 -61.66 -24.35
CA MET A 1 -21.00 -60.45 -25.04
C MET A 1 -21.86 -59.30 -24.57
N ALA A 2 -21.27 -58.11 -24.39
CA ALA A 2 -22.06 -56.93 -24.09
C ALA A 2 -23.04 -56.67 -25.25
N GLN A 3 -24.29 -56.33 -24.93
CA GLN A 3 -25.33 -56.07 -25.94
C GLN A 3 -25.08 -54.77 -26.71
N PHE A 4 -24.32 -53.85 -26.11
CA PHE A 4 -23.91 -52.58 -26.69
C PHE A 4 -22.41 -52.41 -26.48
N TYR A 5 -21.70 -52.09 -27.55
CA TYR A 5 -20.26 -51.93 -27.56
C TYR A 5 -19.83 -51.01 -28.69
N THR A 6 -18.63 -50.47 -28.54
CA THR A 6 -17.92 -49.68 -29.54
C THR A 6 -16.74 -50.50 -30.05
N LEU A 7 -16.32 -50.20 -31.26
CA LEU A 7 -15.21 -50.86 -31.94
C LEU A 7 -14.45 -49.82 -32.77
N LEU A 8 -13.13 -49.96 -32.83
CA LEU A 8 -12.32 -49.23 -33.81
C LEU A 8 -12.54 -49.83 -35.20
N THR A 9 -12.73 -48.97 -36.19
CA THR A 9 -12.76 -49.39 -37.60
C THR A 9 -11.36 -49.78 -38.06
N ASP A 10 -11.25 -50.53 -39.16
CA ASP A 10 -9.96 -50.89 -39.76
C ASP A 10 -9.16 -49.62 -40.14
N VAL A 11 -9.86 -48.56 -40.57
CA VAL A 11 -9.29 -47.23 -40.82
C VAL A 11 -8.78 -46.59 -39.53
N GLY A 12 -9.59 -46.61 -38.47
CA GLY A 12 -9.22 -46.09 -37.16
C GLY A 12 -8.02 -46.82 -36.54
N GLN A 13 -7.96 -48.15 -36.66
CA GLN A 13 -6.83 -48.95 -36.21
C GLN A 13 -5.56 -48.63 -37.02
N ALA A 14 -5.66 -48.51 -38.34
CA ALA A 14 -4.53 -48.16 -39.18
C ALA A 14 -3.98 -46.76 -38.85
N LYS A 15 -4.87 -45.78 -38.66
CA LYS A 15 -4.49 -44.42 -38.25
C LYS A 15 -3.88 -44.41 -36.86
N LEU A 16 -4.40 -45.19 -35.92
CA LEU A 16 -3.87 -45.25 -34.55
C LEU A 16 -2.48 -45.88 -34.54
N ALA A 17 -2.29 -46.97 -35.28
CA ALA A 17 -0.99 -47.61 -35.43
C ALA A 17 0.04 -46.66 -36.06
N ASN A 18 -0.37 -45.90 -37.09
CA ASN A 18 0.49 -44.89 -37.73
C ASN A 18 0.82 -43.73 -36.80
N ALA A 19 -0.15 -43.24 -36.03
CA ALA A 19 0.04 -42.18 -35.05
C ALA A 19 1.07 -42.59 -34.00
N ILE A 20 0.93 -43.80 -33.43
CA ILE A 20 1.90 -44.37 -32.47
C ILE A 20 3.29 -44.50 -33.12
N ALA A 21 3.39 -45.05 -34.33
CA ALA A 21 4.67 -45.29 -34.99
C ALA A 21 5.42 -44.01 -35.36
N LEU A 22 4.70 -42.93 -35.67
CA LEU A 22 5.27 -41.65 -36.08
C LEU A 22 5.36 -40.62 -34.93
N GLY A 23 4.90 -40.96 -33.73
CA GLY A 23 4.77 -40.02 -32.61
C GLY A 23 3.78 -38.89 -32.91
N GLN A 24 2.79 -39.15 -33.77
CA GLN A 24 1.70 -38.25 -34.10
C GLN A 24 0.46 -38.60 -33.27
N THR A 25 -0.57 -37.75 -33.39
CA THR A 25 -1.83 -37.92 -32.66
C THR A 25 -3.01 -37.86 -33.59
N ILE A 26 -4.01 -38.73 -33.40
CA ILE A 26 -5.29 -38.61 -34.11
C ILE A 26 -6.13 -37.52 -33.45
N GLU A 27 -6.59 -36.55 -34.23
CA GLU A 27 -7.52 -35.52 -33.77
C GLU A 27 -8.97 -35.94 -34.09
N ILE A 28 -9.75 -36.25 -33.05
CA ILE A 28 -11.19 -36.51 -33.21
C ILE A 28 -11.92 -35.16 -33.21
N THR A 29 -12.73 -34.91 -34.24
CA THR A 29 -13.38 -33.61 -34.45
C THR A 29 -14.89 -33.68 -34.25
N GLU A 30 -15.54 -34.75 -34.70
CA GLU A 30 -17.00 -34.88 -34.68
C GLU A 30 -17.45 -36.18 -34.03
N LEU A 31 -18.58 -36.10 -33.31
CA LEU A 31 -19.38 -37.27 -32.95
C LEU A 31 -20.58 -37.31 -33.87
N THR A 32 -20.73 -38.44 -34.55
CA THR A 32 -21.82 -38.74 -35.47
C THR A 32 -22.80 -39.68 -34.81
N VAL A 33 -24.09 -39.41 -35.01
CA VAL A 33 -25.19 -40.19 -34.46
C VAL A 33 -26.08 -40.65 -35.62
N GLY A 34 -26.48 -41.91 -35.58
CA GLY A 34 -27.35 -42.53 -36.57
C GLY A 34 -28.55 -43.24 -35.97
N ASP A 35 -29.56 -43.46 -36.81
CA ASP A 35 -30.79 -44.18 -36.46
C ASP A 35 -30.82 -45.62 -36.98
N GLY A 36 -29.74 -46.09 -37.62
CA GLY A 36 -29.60 -47.44 -38.14
C GLY A 36 -30.61 -47.81 -39.22
N ASN A 37 -31.24 -46.82 -39.86
CA ASN A 37 -32.35 -47.01 -40.81
C ASN A 37 -33.53 -47.80 -40.20
N GLY A 38 -33.77 -47.60 -38.90
CA GLY A 38 -34.86 -48.25 -38.16
C GLY A 38 -34.54 -49.61 -37.54
N SER A 39 -33.33 -50.14 -37.75
CA SER A 39 -32.85 -51.38 -37.12
C SER A 39 -31.62 -51.10 -36.25
N LEU A 40 -31.39 -51.89 -35.20
CA LEU A 40 -30.15 -51.82 -34.42
C LEU A 40 -29.01 -52.43 -35.26
N PRO A 41 -28.00 -51.64 -35.69
CA PRO A 41 -26.90 -52.17 -36.48
C PRO A 41 -25.89 -52.89 -35.57
N THR A 42 -25.23 -53.90 -36.14
CA THR A 42 -24.10 -54.58 -35.49
C THR A 42 -22.82 -53.83 -35.86
N PRO A 43 -22.02 -53.34 -34.90
CA PRO A 43 -20.74 -52.69 -35.20
C PRO A 43 -19.80 -53.63 -35.96
N ASP A 44 -19.28 -53.16 -37.09
CA ASP A 44 -18.36 -53.87 -38.00
C ASP A 44 -17.08 -53.05 -38.14
N SER A 45 -15.91 -53.68 -38.02
CA SER A 45 -14.63 -52.97 -38.15
C SER A 45 -14.39 -52.46 -39.56
N SER A 46 -14.96 -53.11 -40.58
CA SER A 46 -14.83 -52.68 -41.97
C SER A 46 -15.71 -51.47 -42.35
N ALA A 47 -16.48 -50.94 -41.40
CA ALA A 47 -17.37 -49.81 -41.64
C ALA A 47 -16.60 -48.52 -41.94
N GLU A 48 -16.86 -47.91 -43.10
CA GLU A 48 -16.35 -46.58 -43.47
C GLU A 48 -17.34 -45.45 -43.12
N ALA A 49 -18.60 -45.79 -42.86
CA ALA A 49 -19.67 -44.87 -42.46
C ALA A 49 -20.72 -45.58 -41.60
N LEU A 50 -21.51 -44.79 -40.85
CA LEU A 50 -22.71 -45.30 -40.18
C LEU A 50 -23.80 -45.68 -41.20
N VAL A 51 -24.71 -46.59 -40.84
CA VAL A 51 -25.78 -47.08 -41.73
C VAL A 51 -26.70 -45.94 -42.18
N ASN A 52 -27.10 -45.06 -41.25
CA ASN A 52 -27.81 -43.84 -41.57
C ASN A 52 -27.49 -42.75 -40.55
N VAL A 53 -26.73 -41.74 -40.99
CA VAL A 53 -26.36 -40.59 -40.16
C VAL A 53 -27.52 -39.60 -40.07
N VAL A 54 -27.98 -39.32 -38.86
CA VAL A 54 -29.03 -38.32 -38.59
C VAL A 54 -28.47 -37.03 -38.01
N ARG A 55 -27.25 -37.06 -37.44
CA ARG A 55 -26.55 -35.88 -36.95
C ARG A 55 -25.04 -36.06 -37.02
N ARG A 56 -24.34 -35.01 -37.47
CA ARG A 56 -22.92 -34.77 -37.19
C ARG A 56 -22.79 -33.45 -36.45
N ALA A 57 -21.97 -33.42 -35.41
CA ALA A 57 -21.63 -32.18 -34.75
C ALA A 57 -20.24 -32.31 -34.08
N PRO A 58 -19.59 -31.18 -33.78
CA PRO A 58 -18.33 -31.19 -33.06
C PRO A 58 -18.45 -31.89 -31.70
N ILE A 59 -17.35 -32.48 -31.23
CA ILE A 59 -17.26 -33.04 -29.88
C ILE A 59 -17.25 -31.92 -28.83
N ASN A 60 -17.85 -32.18 -27.66
CA ASN A 60 -17.82 -31.23 -26.54
C ASN A 60 -16.62 -31.47 -25.63
N THR A 61 -16.32 -32.73 -25.34
CA THR A 61 -15.18 -33.15 -24.53
C THR A 61 -14.65 -34.46 -25.08
N SER A 62 -13.34 -34.69 -24.94
CA SER A 62 -12.83 -36.05 -24.82
C SER A 62 -11.90 -36.14 -23.62
N THR A 63 -12.04 -37.19 -22.83
CA THR A 63 -11.28 -37.38 -21.59
C THR A 63 -10.91 -38.84 -21.43
N THR A 64 -9.76 -39.12 -20.82
CA THR A 64 -9.44 -40.48 -20.39
C THR A 64 -10.28 -40.86 -19.18
N ASP A 65 -10.72 -42.11 -19.11
CA ASP A 65 -11.47 -42.60 -17.94
C ASP A 65 -10.53 -42.69 -16.72
N PRO A 66 -10.94 -42.18 -15.55
CA PRO A 66 -10.11 -42.16 -14.35
C PRO A 66 -9.87 -43.56 -13.75
N ASP A 67 -10.80 -44.49 -13.96
CA ASP A 67 -10.68 -45.88 -13.48
C ASP A 67 -10.01 -46.79 -14.53
N ASN A 68 -10.09 -46.43 -15.82
CA ASN A 68 -9.55 -47.19 -16.95
C ASN A 68 -8.71 -46.30 -17.89
N PRO A 69 -7.40 -46.16 -17.65
CA PRO A 69 -6.53 -45.26 -18.42
C PRO A 69 -6.41 -45.56 -19.91
N SER A 70 -6.85 -46.74 -20.36
CA SER A 70 -6.91 -47.15 -21.77
C SER A 70 -8.22 -46.74 -22.47
N TRP A 71 -9.18 -46.18 -21.73
CA TRP A 71 -10.47 -45.75 -22.29
C TRP A 71 -10.48 -44.26 -22.54
N ILE A 72 -10.83 -43.88 -23.77
CA ILE A 72 -11.12 -42.50 -24.15
C ILE A 72 -12.63 -42.34 -24.25
N ILE A 73 -13.15 -41.40 -23.49
CA ILE A 73 -14.55 -41.01 -23.46
C ILE A 73 -14.69 -39.78 -24.33
N VAL A 74 -15.46 -39.85 -25.40
CA VAL A 74 -15.85 -38.72 -26.24
C VAL A 74 -17.31 -38.41 -25.97
N GLU A 75 -17.61 -37.16 -25.63
CA GLU A 75 -18.99 -36.73 -25.34
C GLU A 75 -19.47 -35.68 -26.33
N GLN A 76 -20.76 -35.80 -26.65
CA GLN A 76 -21.50 -34.79 -27.36
C GLN A 76 -22.81 -34.51 -26.64
N VAL A 77 -23.06 -33.24 -26.38
CA VAL A 77 -24.32 -32.76 -25.83
C VAL A 77 -25.28 -32.51 -26.98
N LEU A 78 -26.46 -33.15 -26.94
CA LEU A 78 -27.57 -32.89 -27.86
C LEU A 78 -28.49 -31.84 -27.24
N PRO A 79 -28.55 -30.63 -27.83
CA PRO A 79 -29.44 -29.55 -27.40
C PRO A 79 -30.94 -29.91 -27.48
N PRO A 80 -31.83 -29.14 -26.81
CA PRO A 80 -33.28 -29.39 -26.83
C PRO A 80 -33.96 -29.14 -28.18
N ASP A 81 -33.36 -28.35 -29.06
CA ASP A 81 -33.83 -28.02 -30.41
C ASP A 81 -33.46 -29.06 -31.48
N VAL A 82 -32.64 -30.05 -31.13
CA VAL A 82 -32.18 -31.11 -32.03
C VAL A 82 -32.70 -32.49 -31.60
N GLY A 83 -33.32 -33.22 -32.52
CA GLY A 83 -33.91 -34.54 -32.27
C GLY A 83 -35.01 -34.88 -33.28
N GLY A 84 -36.02 -35.65 -32.84
CA GLY A 84 -37.09 -36.18 -33.68
C GLY A 84 -36.77 -37.54 -34.30
N TRP A 85 -35.72 -38.19 -33.80
CA TRP A 85 -35.17 -39.45 -34.31
C TRP A 85 -34.72 -40.35 -33.15
N THR A 86 -34.55 -41.63 -33.43
CA THR A 86 -34.11 -42.64 -32.44
C THR A 86 -32.63 -42.91 -32.63
N ILE A 87 -31.83 -42.69 -31.58
CA ILE A 87 -30.40 -43.03 -31.57
C ILE A 87 -30.27 -44.56 -31.56
N ARG A 88 -29.52 -45.12 -32.51
CA ARG A 88 -29.21 -46.57 -32.57
C ARG A 88 -27.74 -46.88 -32.85
N GLU A 89 -27.01 -45.93 -33.41
CA GLU A 89 -25.59 -46.05 -33.69
C GLU A 89 -24.89 -44.72 -33.42
N ILE A 90 -23.63 -44.82 -33.04
CA ILE A 90 -22.75 -43.70 -32.76
C ILE A 90 -21.41 -43.95 -33.42
N GLY A 91 -20.74 -42.89 -33.83
CA GLY A 91 -19.40 -42.96 -34.34
C GLY A 91 -18.62 -41.70 -34.08
N ILE A 92 -17.31 -41.79 -34.26
CA ILE A 92 -16.37 -40.68 -34.09
C ILE A 92 -15.59 -40.47 -35.39
N ILE A 93 -15.50 -39.22 -35.82
CA ILE A 93 -14.83 -38.81 -37.05
C ILE A 93 -13.58 -37.99 -36.71
N ASP A 94 -12.52 -38.18 -37.46
CA ASP A 94 -11.30 -37.37 -37.33
C ASP A 94 -11.28 -36.11 -38.20
N THR A 95 -10.17 -35.38 -38.18
CA THR A 95 -9.96 -34.19 -39.02
C THR A 95 -9.94 -34.45 -40.52
N ASP A 96 -9.67 -35.68 -40.97
CA ASP A 96 -9.66 -36.03 -42.39
C ASP A 96 -11.05 -36.46 -42.88
N GLY A 97 -12.02 -36.57 -41.97
CA GLY A 97 -13.39 -37.00 -42.26
C GLY A 97 -13.59 -38.51 -42.19
N ASP A 98 -12.61 -39.26 -41.69
CA ASP A 98 -12.63 -40.72 -41.62
C ASP A 98 -13.31 -41.22 -40.34
N LEU A 99 -14.11 -42.28 -40.46
CA LEU A 99 -14.75 -42.93 -39.33
C LEU A 99 -13.72 -43.74 -38.55
N ILE A 100 -13.36 -43.29 -37.35
CA ILE A 100 -12.35 -43.93 -36.49
C ILE A 100 -12.94 -45.05 -35.64
N GLY A 101 -14.19 -44.87 -35.20
CA GLY A 101 -14.86 -45.81 -34.33
C GLY A 101 -16.36 -45.81 -34.59
N VAL A 102 -16.95 -46.99 -34.45
CA VAL A 102 -18.38 -47.24 -34.60
C VAL A 102 -18.89 -48.01 -33.39
N GLY A 103 -20.11 -47.72 -32.96
CA GLY A 103 -20.74 -48.45 -31.86
C GLY A 103 -22.24 -48.48 -32.02
N ASN A 104 -22.85 -49.52 -31.44
CA ASN A 104 -24.30 -49.60 -31.34
C ASN A 104 -24.74 -48.97 -30.03
N TYR A 105 -25.89 -48.31 -30.08
CA TYR A 105 -26.44 -47.56 -28.95
C TYR A 105 -27.84 -48.10 -28.62
N PRO A 106 -28.21 -48.22 -27.33
CA PRO A 106 -29.56 -48.61 -26.95
C PRO A 106 -30.59 -47.69 -27.58
N GLU A 107 -31.64 -48.25 -28.17
CA GLU A 107 -32.68 -47.49 -28.86
C GLU A 107 -33.24 -46.40 -27.95
N THR A 108 -32.84 -45.16 -28.20
CA THR A 108 -33.19 -44.03 -27.35
C THR A 108 -33.79 -42.93 -28.20
N TYR A 109 -35.06 -42.64 -27.98
CA TYR A 109 -35.74 -41.56 -28.68
C TYR A 109 -35.37 -40.20 -28.08
N LYS A 110 -34.87 -39.30 -28.95
CA LYS A 110 -34.54 -37.92 -28.58
C LYS A 110 -35.66 -37.00 -29.05
N PRO A 111 -36.59 -36.58 -28.17
CA PRO A 111 -37.65 -35.67 -28.55
C PRO A 111 -37.10 -34.27 -28.82
N VAL A 112 -37.81 -33.52 -29.67
CA VAL A 112 -37.55 -32.09 -29.96
C VAL A 112 -38.52 -31.20 -29.21
N LEU A 113 -38.10 -29.95 -28.97
CA LEU A 113 -38.95 -28.93 -28.36
C LEU A 113 -40.30 -28.75 -29.09
N SER A 114 -40.36 -28.95 -30.40
CA SER A 114 -41.60 -28.87 -31.20
C SER A 114 -42.62 -29.97 -30.89
N GLU A 115 -42.20 -31.09 -30.29
CA GLU A 115 -43.06 -32.20 -29.85
C GLU A 115 -43.57 -31.98 -28.41
N GLY A 116 -43.30 -30.82 -27.81
CA GLY A 116 -43.78 -30.46 -26.47
C GLY A 116 -42.94 -31.04 -25.32
N SER A 117 -41.82 -31.70 -25.62
CA SER A 117 -40.88 -32.26 -24.62
C SER A 117 -39.43 -31.98 -25.02
N SER A 118 -38.81 -30.98 -24.41
CA SER A 118 -37.37 -30.74 -24.56
C SER A 118 -36.55 -31.52 -23.52
N ARG A 119 -35.64 -32.38 -23.99
CA ARG A 119 -34.61 -33.01 -23.14
C ARG A 119 -33.24 -32.69 -23.71
N THR A 120 -32.33 -32.19 -22.87
CA THR A 120 -30.90 -32.19 -23.19
C THR A 120 -30.38 -33.58 -22.87
N GLN A 121 -29.69 -34.21 -23.83
CA GLN A 121 -29.16 -35.55 -23.67
C GLN A 121 -27.69 -35.56 -24.05
N THR A 122 -26.83 -36.13 -23.21
CA THR A 122 -25.42 -36.32 -23.53
C THR A 122 -25.23 -37.72 -24.09
N VAL A 123 -24.68 -37.84 -25.29
CA VAL A 123 -24.26 -39.09 -25.90
C VAL A 123 -22.78 -39.27 -25.63
N ARG A 124 -22.42 -40.45 -25.12
CA ARG A 124 -21.06 -40.81 -24.72
C ARG A 124 -20.58 -41.97 -25.58
N PHE A 125 -19.46 -41.78 -26.27
CA PHE A 125 -18.72 -42.81 -27.01
C PHE A 125 -17.48 -43.17 -26.20
N VAL A 126 -17.39 -44.41 -25.73
CA VAL A 126 -16.21 -44.89 -25.00
C VAL A 126 -15.41 -45.77 -25.95
N LEU A 127 -14.11 -45.56 -26.10
CA LEU A 127 -13.27 -46.38 -26.95
C LEU A 127 -12.05 -46.86 -26.18
N GLU A 128 -11.64 -48.10 -26.41
CA GLU A 128 -10.41 -48.66 -25.84
C GLU A 128 -9.26 -48.52 -26.84
N VAL A 129 -8.16 -47.92 -26.41
CA VAL A 129 -6.93 -47.78 -27.19
C VAL A 129 -5.75 -48.38 -26.46
N SER A 130 -4.80 -48.91 -27.23
CA SER A 130 -3.52 -49.43 -26.69
C SER A 130 -2.60 -48.31 -26.19
N ASP A 131 -2.77 -47.09 -26.68
CA ASP A 131 -2.03 -45.90 -26.25
C ASP A 131 -2.92 -44.66 -26.33
N THR A 132 -3.24 -44.08 -25.17
CA THR A 132 -4.05 -42.85 -25.08
C THR A 132 -3.27 -41.60 -25.43
N ALA A 133 -1.93 -41.64 -25.45
CA ALA A 133 -1.10 -40.50 -25.86
C ALA A 133 -1.14 -40.25 -27.38
N ALA A 134 -1.50 -41.27 -28.16
CA ALA A 134 -1.64 -41.18 -29.63
C ALA A 134 -2.98 -40.59 -30.09
N VAL A 135 -3.84 -40.16 -29.17
CA VAL A 135 -5.13 -39.51 -29.48
C VAL A 135 -5.13 -38.14 -28.79
N THR A 136 -5.20 -37.06 -29.58
CA THR A 136 -5.15 -35.70 -29.04
C THR A 136 -6.54 -35.12 -28.81
N LEU A 137 -6.65 -34.36 -27.72
CA LEU A 137 -7.86 -33.67 -27.28
C LEU A 137 -7.86 -32.26 -27.85
N LYS A 138 -8.78 -31.98 -28.78
CA LYS A 138 -9.11 -30.60 -29.15
C LYS A 138 -10.61 -30.34 -28.96
N VAL A 139 -10.95 -29.78 -27.80
CA VAL A 139 -12.25 -29.14 -27.60
C VAL A 139 -12.22 -27.81 -28.33
N ASP A 140 -13.18 -27.54 -29.21
CA ASP A 140 -13.44 -26.18 -29.68
C ASP A 140 -14.21 -25.42 -28.59
N PRO A 141 -13.58 -24.49 -27.84
CA PRO A 141 -14.24 -23.82 -26.73
C PRO A 141 -15.28 -22.79 -27.18
N SER A 142 -15.50 -22.57 -28.49
CA SER A 142 -16.41 -21.54 -28.99
C SER A 142 -17.90 -21.94 -28.98
N VAL A 143 -18.24 -23.22 -28.79
CA VAL A 143 -19.63 -23.73 -28.85
C VAL A 143 -20.05 -24.56 -27.62
N VAL A 144 -19.18 -24.70 -26.60
CA VAL A 144 -19.40 -25.65 -25.51
C VAL A 144 -20.10 -24.99 -24.32
N LEU A 145 -21.31 -25.47 -24.02
CA LEU A 145 -21.95 -25.27 -22.73
C LEU A 145 -21.07 -25.94 -21.66
N ALA A 146 -20.42 -25.15 -20.78
CA ALA A 146 -19.64 -25.71 -19.68
C ALA A 146 -20.56 -26.54 -18.77
N THR A 147 -20.18 -27.78 -18.48
CA THR A 147 -20.90 -28.61 -17.51
C THR A 147 -20.75 -27.97 -16.13
N ARG A 148 -21.78 -28.11 -15.28
CA ARG A 148 -21.73 -27.60 -13.91
C ARG A 148 -20.54 -28.17 -13.13
N GLU A 149 -20.22 -29.44 -13.37
CA GLU A 149 -19.07 -30.12 -12.76
C GLU A 149 -17.74 -29.48 -13.15
N TYR A 150 -17.54 -29.11 -14.42
CA TYR A 150 -16.36 -28.37 -14.85
C TYR A 150 -16.23 -27.02 -14.13
N VAL A 151 -17.34 -26.28 -14.00
CA VAL A 151 -17.35 -24.99 -13.29
C VAL A 151 -17.07 -25.16 -11.79
N ASP A 152 -17.69 -26.16 -11.15
CA ASP A 152 -17.49 -26.42 -9.72
C ASP A 152 -16.06 -26.94 -9.44
N ALA A 153 -15.47 -27.74 -10.34
CA ALA A 153 -14.08 -28.19 -10.25
C ALA A 153 -13.09 -27.03 -10.40
N GLN A 154 -13.28 -26.15 -11.38
CA GLN A 154 -12.44 -24.97 -11.57
C GLN A 154 -12.58 -23.97 -10.43
N ARG A 155 -13.78 -23.79 -9.86
CA ARG A 155 -13.97 -22.95 -8.66
C ARG A 155 -13.26 -23.57 -7.45
N ALA A 156 -13.38 -24.87 -7.23
CA ALA A 156 -12.71 -25.55 -6.13
C ALA A 156 -11.17 -25.48 -6.26
N GLU A 157 -10.64 -25.63 -7.47
CA GLU A 157 -9.21 -25.46 -7.77
C GLU A 157 -8.75 -24.03 -7.50
N HIS A 158 -9.52 -23.02 -7.95
CA HIS A 158 -9.20 -21.62 -7.70
C HIS A 158 -9.29 -21.25 -6.21
N GLU A 159 -10.32 -21.70 -5.50
CA GLU A 159 -10.51 -21.48 -4.05
C GLU A 159 -9.38 -22.14 -3.23
N GLY A 160 -8.90 -23.31 -3.67
CA GLY A 160 -7.75 -23.99 -3.06
C GLY A 160 -6.41 -23.34 -3.44
N SER A 161 -6.32 -22.76 -4.63
CA SER A 161 -5.11 -22.08 -5.09
C SER A 161 -5.04 -20.67 -4.50
N ARG A 162 -4.17 -20.45 -3.51
CA ARG A 162 -3.73 -19.09 -3.14
C ARG A 162 -2.68 -18.56 -4.11
N ASN A 163 -2.73 -18.98 -5.38
CA ASN A 163 -1.71 -18.75 -6.39
C ASN A 163 -1.89 -17.37 -7.02
N HIS A 164 -1.95 -16.35 -6.16
CA HIS A 164 -1.92 -14.96 -6.57
C HIS A 164 -0.49 -14.46 -6.39
N PRO A 165 0.13 -13.92 -7.45
CA PRO A 165 1.50 -13.41 -7.35
C PRO A 165 1.58 -12.29 -6.31
N ALA A 166 2.70 -12.29 -5.58
CA ALA A 166 3.00 -11.22 -4.63
C ALA A 166 3.24 -9.91 -5.41
N ALA A 167 2.86 -8.78 -4.81
CA ALA A 167 3.21 -7.48 -5.36
C ALA A 167 4.74 -7.29 -5.37
N THR A 168 5.27 -6.71 -6.44
CA THR A 168 6.68 -6.31 -6.55
C THR A 168 6.76 -4.84 -6.93
N GLU A 169 7.97 -4.25 -6.92
CA GLU A 169 8.16 -2.86 -7.35
C GLU A 169 7.82 -2.63 -8.84
N THR A 170 7.84 -3.69 -9.66
CA THR A 170 7.64 -3.62 -11.11
C THR A 170 6.35 -4.27 -11.60
N GLU A 171 5.71 -5.11 -10.78
CA GLU A 171 4.53 -5.88 -11.17
C GLU A 171 3.43 -5.77 -10.12
N GLN A 172 2.19 -5.64 -10.60
CA GLN A 172 1.02 -5.61 -9.72
C GLN A 172 0.78 -6.99 -9.10
N GLY A 173 0.45 -7.03 -7.81
CA GLY A 173 0.16 -8.28 -7.10
C GLY A 173 -0.51 -8.04 -5.75
N MET A 174 -0.61 -9.10 -4.94
CA MET A 174 -1.18 -9.04 -3.59
C MET A 174 -0.10 -8.87 -2.52
N ALA A 175 -0.39 -8.12 -1.46
CA ALA A 175 0.52 -7.97 -0.32
C ALA A 175 -0.25 -7.86 1.00
N TYR A 176 0.40 -8.25 2.10
CA TYR A 176 -0.18 -8.16 3.44
C TYR A 176 -0.06 -6.74 4.00
N ILE A 177 -0.89 -6.43 4.99
CA ILE A 177 -0.77 -5.20 5.76
C ILE A 177 0.28 -5.42 6.87
N ALA A 178 1.29 -4.55 6.96
CA ALA A 178 2.34 -4.63 7.98
C ALA A 178 1.75 -4.51 9.40
N THR A 179 2.36 -5.10 10.42
CA THR A 179 2.06 -4.86 11.84
C THR A 179 2.75 -3.56 12.32
N GLN A 180 2.39 -3.07 13.53
CA GLN A 180 3.05 -1.86 14.06
C GLN A 180 4.54 -2.10 14.32
N THR A 181 4.90 -3.26 14.88
CA THR A 181 6.29 -3.66 15.13
C THR A 181 7.11 -3.71 13.85
N GLU A 182 6.54 -4.24 12.77
CA GLU A 182 7.22 -4.31 11.47
C GLU A 182 7.41 -2.92 10.85
N THR A 183 6.38 -2.07 10.92
CA THR A 183 6.49 -0.66 10.48
C THR A 183 7.56 0.09 11.28
N ASP A 184 7.67 -0.16 12.59
CA ASP A 184 8.68 0.47 13.44
C ASP A 184 10.09 -0.05 13.19
N GLY A 185 10.23 -1.30 12.74
CA GLY A 185 11.51 -1.89 12.34
C GLY A 185 12.04 -1.37 11.02
N GLY A 186 11.15 -1.02 10.06
CA GLY A 186 11.52 -0.35 8.81
C GLY A 186 12.35 -1.19 7.84
N THR A 187 12.29 -2.52 7.93
CA THR A 187 13.07 -3.45 7.09
C THR A 187 12.22 -4.25 6.10
N ASP A 188 10.90 -4.23 6.24
CA ASP A 188 9.96 -5.03 5.44
C ASP A 188 9.45 -4.19 4.26
N ASP A 189 9.71 -4.67 3.04
CA ASP A 189 9.33 -4.02 1.77
C ASP A 189 8.22 -4.78 1.00
N VAL A 190 7.69 -5.85 1.59
CA VAL A 190 6.65 -6.70 0.97
C VAL A 190 5.26 -6.43 1.55
N LYS A 191 5.11 -5.45 2.42
CA LYS A 191 3.84 -5.14 3.12
C LYS A 191 3.43 -3.68 3.02
N PHE A 192 2.12 -3.45 2.96
CA PHE A 192 1.56 -2.11 2.95
C PHE A 192 1.36 -1.53 4.36
N ILE A 193 1.63 -0.23 4.49
CA ILE A 193 1.35 0.55 5.71
C ILE A 193 -0.04 1.19 5.59
N THR A 194 -0.81 1.19 6.67
CA THR A 194 -2.11 1.88 6.75
C THR A 194 -1.98 3.23 7.46
N ALA A 195 -2.96 4.11 7.27
CA ALA A 195 -2.99 5.43 7.92
C ALA A 195 -2.83 5.37 9.45
N LYS A 196 -3.36 4.34 10.10
CA LYS A 196 -3.20 4.12 11.56
C LYS A 196 -1.73 3.90 11.95
N LYS A 197 -0.99 3.13 11.15
CA LYS A 197 0.42 2.80 11.40
C LYS A 197 1.32 3.98 11.09
N LEU A 198 1.05 4.68 10.00
CA LEU A 198 1.73 5.93 9.66
C LEU A 198 1.56 7.00 10.75
N LYS A 199 0.35 7.14 11.31
CA LYS A 199 0.10 8.07 12.42
C LYS A 199 0.96 7.77 13.66
N ASN A 200 1.21 6.50 13.95
CA ASN A 200 2.04 6.09 15.09
C ASN A 200 3.54 6.21 14.82
N TRP A 201 3.95 6.28 13.55
CA TRP A 201 5.34 6.51 13.17
C TRP A 201 5.80 7.95 13.50
N VAL A 202 4.86 8.86 13.74
CA VAL A 202 5.11 10.18 14.34
C VAL A 202 5.45 10.00 15.82
N LYS A 203 6.68 9.59 16.10
CA LYS A 203 7.21 9.43 17.46
C LYS A 203 7.65 10.77 18.02
N GLN A 204 7.34 11.00 19.29
CA GLN A 204 7.85 12.15 20.04
C GLN A 204 9.37 12.00 20.17
N ALA A 205 10.11 13.06 19.81
CA ALA A 205 11.56 13.07 20.02
C ALA A 205 11.89 13.03 21.52
N THR A 206 13.00 12.36 21.84
CA THR A 206 13.63 12.37 23.18
C THR A 206 15.13 12.55 22.99
N GLU A 207 15.88 12.75 24.08
CA GLU A 207 17.35 12.87 24.01
C GLU A 207 18.05 11.65 23.37
N SER A 208 17.41 10.46 23.41
CA SER A 208 17.98 9.21 22.89
C SER A 208 17.31 8.71 21.60
N VAL A 209 16.17 9.26 21.21
CA VAL A 209 15.36 8.77 20.09
C VAL A 209 14.98 9.93 19.17
N MET A 210 15.39 9.83 17.91
CA MET A 210 14.98 10.77 16.87
C MET A 210 13.45 10.74 16.71
N GLY A 211 12.83 11.92 16.59
CA GLY A 211 11.40 12.06 16.42
C GLY A 211 11.00 13.48 16.06
N LEU A 212 9.70 13.76 16.18
CA LEU A 212 9.14 15.08 15.93
C LEU A 212 8.93 15.83 17.26
N LEU A 213 9.14 17.15 17.22
CA LEU A 213 8.90 18.08 18.32
C LEU A 213 7.74 19.00 17.94
N LYS A 214 6.88 19.33 18.91
CA LYS A 214 5.93 20.43 18.73
C LYS A 214 6.63 21.76 19.02
N VAL A 215 6.11 22.85 18.48
CA VAL A 215 6.61 24.19 18.82
C VAL A 215 6.09 24.59 20.20
N ALA A 216 6.98 24.96 21.11
CA ALA A 216 6.64 25.41 22.46
C ALA A 216 5.73 26.66 22.42
N THR A 217 4.78 26.80 23.33
CA THR A 217 4.07 28.07 23.58
C THR A 217 4.95 29.04 24.38
N GLN A 218 4.60 30.32 24.43
CA GLN A 218 5.38 31.29 25.24
C GLN A 218 5.38 30.91 26.73
N ALA A 219 4.24 30.51 27.27
CA ALA A 219 4.14 30.06 28.66
C ALA A 219 5.02 28.84 28.98
N GLN A 220 5.15 27.90 28.03
CA GLN A 220 6.06 26.75 28.19
C GLN A 220 7.53 27.18 28.21
N VAL A 221 7.92 28.12 27.34
CA VAL A 221 9.28 28.68 27.34
C VAL A 221 9.58 29.41 28.65
N ASP A 222 8.63 30.19 29.15
CA ASP A 222 8.80 30.94 30.40
C ASP A 222 8.86 30.02 31.63
N ALA A 223 8.13 28.90 31.61
CA ALA A 223 8.15 27.90 32.68
C ALA A 223 9.45 27.07 32.70
N GLY A 224 10.04 26.81 31.52
CA GLY A 224 11.34 26.13 31.41
C GLY A 224 11.37 24.67 31.85
N THR A 225 10.22 23.98 31.90
CA THR A 225 10.10 22.59 32.37
C THR A 225 9.80 21.56 31.27
N ASP A 226 9.55 21.99 30.04
CA ASP A 226 9.08 21.13 28.94
C ASP A 226 10.23 20.68 28.04
N ASP A 227 10.49 19.37 28.01
CA ASP A 227 11.52 18.73 27.19
C ASP A 227 10.95 18.08 25.90
N THR A 228 9.66 18.27 25.64
CA THR A 228 8.97 17.66 24.48
C THR A 228 8.75 18.64 23.33
N THR A 229 9.15 19.90 23.49
CA THR A 229 8.87 20.97 22.52
C THR A 229 10.10 21.79 22.15
N ALA A 230 10.09 22.32 20.93
CA ALA A 230 11.16 23.14 20.38
C ALA A 230 10.88 24.64 20.55
N VAL A 231 11.91 25.39 20.97
CA VAL A 231 11.88 26.85 21.07
C VAL A 231 12.18 27.46 19.70
N THR A 232 11.42 28.48 19.29
CA THR A 232 11.65 29.21 18.03
C THR A 232 12.51 30.46 18.27
N PRO A 233 13.23 30.98 17.25
CA PRO A 233 14.03 32.20 17.40
C PRO A 233 13.24 33.40 17.93
N LYS A 234 11.95 33.52 17.58
CA LYS A 234 11.05 34.55 18.12
C LYS A 234 10.92 34.48 19.64
N LYS A 235 10.82 33.27 20.19
CA LYS A 235 10.67 33.05 21.64
C LYS A 235 12.01 33.13 22.36
N LEU A 236 13.10 32.72 21.71
CA LEU A 236 14.45 32.90 22.23
C LEU A 236 14.82 34.40 22.34
N ARG A 237 14.38 35.22 21.38
CA ARG A 237 14.56 36.67 21.39
C ARG A 237 13.56 37.41 22.29
N TRP A 238 12.48 36.74 22.70
CA TRP A 238 11.45 37.35 23.53
C TRP A 238 12.01 37.67 24.92
N GLY A 239 11.81 38.90 25.38
CA GLY A 239 12.32 39.37 26.68
C GLY A 239 13.78 39.84 26.67
N VAL A 240 14.52 39.68 25.57
CA VAL A 240 15.84 40.33 25.40
C VAL A 240 15.65 41.69 24.73
N SER A 241 15.96 42.77 25.44
CA SER A 241 15.98 44.14 24.88
C SER A 241 17.30 44.81 25.21
N TYR A 242 17.89 45.54 24.27
CA TYR A 242 19.17 46.22 24.51
C TYR A 242 19.34 47.48 23.67
N SER A 243 20.11 48.42 24.20
CA SER A 243 20.64 49.59 23.52
C SER A 243 22.12 49.72 23.86
N LEU A 244 23.02 49.64 22.87
CA LEU A 244 24.47 49.64 23.08
C LEU A 244 25.14 50.99 22.84
N GLY A 245 24.40 52.09 23.04
CA GLY A 245 24.95 53.44 22.97
C GLY A 245 25.77 53.83 24.22
N PRO A 246 26.40 55.02 24.22
CA PRO A 246 27.06 55.59 25.40
C PRO A 246 26.14 55.67 26.63
N ASN A 247 24.85 55.91 26.38
CA ASN A 247 23.76 55.72 27.35
C ASN A 247 22.93 54.53 26.86
N GLY A 248 23.05 53.41 27.54
CA GLY A 248 22.58 52.11 27.07
C GLY A 248 22.06 51.22 28.17
N TYR A 249 21.48 50.09 27.75
CA TYR A 249 20.93 49.08 28.65
C TYR A 249 20.93 47.69 28.00
N LEU A 250 20.83 46.66 28.86
CA LEU A 250 20.53 45.28 28.52
C LEU A 250 19.47 44.77 29.50
N VAL A 251 18.36 44.27 28.95
CA VAL A 251 17.27 43.61 29.67
C VAL A 251 17.35 42.12 29.35
N LEU A 252 17.46 41.29 30.39
CA LEU A 252 17.36 39.85 30.28
C LEU A 252 15.88 39.41 30.31
N PRO A 253 15.54 38.27 29.68
CA PRO A 253 14.19 37.73 29.71
C PRO A 253 13.69 37.43 31.12
N SER A 254 12.36 37.44 31.28
CA SER A 254 11.68 37.13 32.55
C SER A 254 12.04 35.75 33.11
N TRP A 255 12.26 34.76 32.25
CA TRP A 255 12.69 33.41 32.66
C TRP A 255 14.15 33.34 33.16
N LEU A 256 14.97 34.37 32.92
CA LEU A 256 16.28 34.57 33.56
C LEU A 256 16.21 35.49 34.79
N GLY A 257 15.02 35.77 35.30
CA GLY A 257 14.81 36.68 36.43
C GLY A 257 14.71 38.16 36.06
N GLY A 258 14.65 38.50 34.76
CA GLY A 258 14.33 39.85 34.30
C GLY A 258 15.38 40.92 34.62
N LEU A 259 16.64 40.52 34.87
CA LEU A 259 17.71 41.45 35.25
C LEU A 259 17.91 42.53 34.18
N ILE A 260 17.97 43.77 34.63
CA ILE A 260 18.24 44.95 33.82
C ILE A 260 19.58 45.53 34.26
N ILE A 261 20.45 45.76 33.28
CA ILE A 261 21.75 46.42 33.45
C ILE A 261 21.72 47.69 32.62
N GLN A 262 22.05 48.84 33.19
CA GLN A 262 22.08 50.12 32.48
C GLN A 262 23.39 50.87 32.75
N TRP A 263 23.85 51.62 31.75
CA TRP A 263 25.01 52.49 31.84
C TRP A 263 24.73 53.82 31.13
N PHE A 264 25.21 54.93 31.68
CA PHE A 264 25.02 56.24 31.08
C PHE A 264 26.02 57.26 31.63
N LEU A 265 26.21 58.33 30.87
CA LEU A 265 27.01 59.49 31.22
C LEU A 265 26.08 60.68 31.51
N GLU A 266 26.38 61.42 32.58
CA GLU A 266 25.69 62.67 32.93
C GLU A 266 26.71 63.81 33.04
N SER A 267 26.51 64.89 32.30
CA SER A 267 27.46 66.01 32.19
C SER A 267 27.02 67.28 32.94
N SER A 268 25.83 67.27 33.55
CA SER A 268 25.25 68.42 34.24
C SER A 268 25.24 68.27 35.78
N ILE A 269 26.27 67.63 36.35
CA ILE A 269 26.39 67.50 37.80
C ILE A 269 27.02 68.79 38.37
N PRO A 270 26.38 69.46 39.34
CA PRO A 270 26.91 70.67 39.94
C PRO A 270 28.22 70.38 40.68
N SER A 271 29.17 71.32 40.60
CA SER A 271 30.48 71.22 41.28
C SER A 271 30.35 71.16 42.81
N SER A 272 29.21 71.56 43.37
CA SER A 272 28.85 71.34 44.76
C SER A 272 27.33 71.19 44.86
N GLY A 273 26.86 70.06 45.41
CA GLY A 273 25.43 69.79 45.57
C GLY A 273 25.01 68.43 45.01
N GLN A 274 23.70 68.26 44.86
CA GLN A 274 23.07 67.03 44.38
C GLN A 274 22.43 67.26 43.01
N ALA A 275 22.52 66.26 42.14
CA ALA A 275 21.77 66.21 40.88
C ALA A 275 20.94 64.92 40.84
N THR A 276 19.73 65.03 40.27
CA THR A 276 18.89 63.88 39.93
C THR A 276 19.19 63.46 38.51
N VAL A 277 19.59 62.21 38.32
CA VAL A 277 19.97 61.68 37.02
C VAL A 277 19.02 60.57 36.61
N SER A 278 18.40 60.70 35.44
CA SER A 278 17.40 59.76 34.94
C SER A 278 18.04 58.54 34.32
N TYR A 279 17.47 57.36 34.57
CA TYR A 279 17.88 56.11 33.93
C TYR A 279 17.42 56.08 32.46
N PRO A 280 18.17 55.40 31.56
CA PRO A 280 17.73 55.14 30.19
C PRO A 280 16.35 54.47 30.11
N ILE A 281 16.05 53.54 31.02
CA ILE A 281 14.74 52.94 31.24
C ILE A 281 14.45 52.82 32.74
N ALA A 282 13.18 52.92 33.14
CA ALA A 282 12.78 52.68 34.53
C ALA A 282 12.90 51.18 34.88
N PHE A 283 13.28 50.87 36.12
CA PHE A 283 13.21 49.49 36.62
C PHE A 283 11.75 49.14 36.97
N PRO A 284 11.22 48.01 36.45
CA PRO A 284 9.84 47.61 36.75
C PRO A 284 9.58 47.28 38.22
N ASN A 285 10.54 46.70 38.94
CA ASN A 285 10.33 46.17 40.29
C ASN A 285 11.27 46.77 41.34
N ALA A 286 12.57 46.78 41.08
CA ALA A 286 13.56 47.33 42.01
C ALA A 286 14.91 47.66 41.35
N ALA A 287 15.50 48.78 41.77
CA ALA A 287 16.91 49.07 41.54
C ALA A 287 17.74 48.49 42.69
N PHE A 288 18.67 47.57 42.39
CA PHE A 288 19.44 46.87 43.43
C PHE A 288 20.65 47.68 43.90
N ARG A 289 21.50 48.08 42.96
CA ARG A 289 22.76 48.77 43.22
C ARG A 289 23.10 49.67 42.05
N ALA A 290 23.65 50.84 42.35
CA ALA A 290 24.24 51.73 41.36
C ALA A 290 25.64 52.13 41.81
N PHE A 291 26.50 52.40 40.83
CA PHE A 291 27.87 52.86 40.99
C PHE A 291 28.03 54.11 40.13
N ALA A 292 28.67 55.14 40.68
CA ALA A 292 29.03 56.35 39.94
C ALA A 292 30.53 56.58 40.06
N THR A 293 31.17 56.98 38.97
CA THR A 293 32.57 57.37 38.93
C THR A 293 32.71 58.71 38.22
N ASP A 294 33.59 59.57 38.72
CA ASP A 294 33.97 60.79 38.01
C ASP A 294 34.73 60.44 36.72
N VAL A 295 34.48 61.18 35.65
CA VAL A 295 35.15 61.05 34.35
C VAL A 295 35.85 62.37 34.04
N THR A 296 37.07 62.52 34.55
CA THR A 296 37.95 63.63 34.16
C THR A 296 38.85 63.20 32.99
N PRO A 297 38.87 63.91 31.86
CA PRO A 297 39.74 63.58 30.72
C PRO A 297 41.25 63.63 31.04
N SER A 298 41.66 64.25 32.16
CA SER A 298 43.05 64.55 32.52
C SER A 298 43.65 63.68 33.62
N GLY A 299 42.93 62.67 34.13
CA GLY A 299 43.44 61.72 35.14
C GLY A 299 43.71 62.33 36.53
N GLN A 300 43.21 63.53 36.83
CA GLN A 300 43.30 64.14 38.16
C GLN A 300 41.95 64.04 38.88
N SER A 301 41.90 63.25 39.95
CA SER A 301 40.73 63.09 40.82
C SER A 301 40.54 64.30 41.72
N ASN A 302 39.83 65.32 41.22
CA ASN A 302 39.45 66.48 42.01
C ASN A 302 37.96 66.44 42.36
N GLY A 303 37.65 65.69 43.43
CA GLY A 303 36.33 65.59 44.04
C GLY A 303 35.63 64.25 43.79
N GLY A 304 35.39 63.49 44.86
CA GLY A 304 34.65 62.24 44.77
C GLY A 304 33.21 62.46 44.32
N VAL A 305 32.83 61.84 43.21
CA VAL A 305 31.41 61.63 42.86
C VAL A 305 30.94 60.42 43.67
N SER A 306 29.88 60.60 44.44
CA SER A 306 29.27 59.53 45.25
C SER A 306 27.79 59.43 44.94
N LEU A 307 27.30 58.19 44.90
CA LEU A 307 25.88 57.92 44.73
C LEU A 307 25.19 58.08 46.09
N PHE A 308 24.20 58.97 46.15
CA PHE A 308 23.57 59.39 47.40
C PHE A 308 22.30 58.58 47.71
N GLY A 309 21.57 58.16 46.68
CA GLY A 309 20.37 57.35 46.85
C GLY A 309 19.79 56.87 45.52
N LEU A 310 19.08 55.75 45.58
CA LEU A 310 18.23 55.28 44.49
C LEU A 310 16.83 55.89 44.68
N ASP A 311 16.24 56.41 43.62
CA ASP A 311 14.90 56.99 43.66
C ASP A 311 13.84 55.91 43.92
N PRO A 312 12.93 56.08 44.89
CA PRO A 312 11.78 55.20 45.08
C PRO A 312 10.90 55.06 43.82
N GLY A 313 10.93 56.04 42.92
CA GLY A 313 10.25 55.99 41.61
C GLY A 313 10.91 55.07 40.58
N LEU A 314 12.08 54.49 40.89
CA LEU A 314 12.81 53.52 40.05
C LEU A 314 13.22 54.02 38.65
N SER A 315 13.13 55.34 38.42
CA SER A 315 13.46 56.00 37.16
C SER A 315 14.71 56.87 37.23
N SER A 316 15.30 57.06 38.41
CA SER A 316 16.43 57.96 38.58
C SER A 316 17.32 57.59 39.78
N CYS A 317 18.49 58.22 39.89
CA CYS A 317 19.28 58.24 41.11
C CYS A 317 19.74 59.64 41.48
N LEU A 318 20.05 59.84 42.76
CA LEU A 318 20.71 61.06 43.23
C LEU A 318 22.22 60.85 43.27
N VAL A 319 22.93 61.75 42.62
CA VAL A 319 24.40 61.80 42.60
C VAL A 319 24.85 63.08 43.30
N THR A 320 25.85 62.98 44.17
CA THR A 320 26.41 64.12 44.91
C THR A 320 27.90 64.23 44.63
N LYS A 321 28.40 65.47 44.54
CA LYS A 321 29.84 65.78 44.48
C LYS A 321 30.26 66.58 45.71
N SER A 322 31.39 66.19 46.31
CA SER A 322 31.85 66.73 47.61
C SER A 322 33.04 67.71 47.54
N SER A 323 33.34 68.32 46.39
CA SER A 323 34.49 69.26 46.27
C SER A 323 34.24 70.35 45.22
N ALA A 324 34.37 71.61 45.63
CA ALA A 324 34.23 72.81 44.80
C ALA A 324 35.48 73.15 43.95
N VAL A 325 36.50 72.28 43.92
CA VAL A 325 37.77 72.56 43.23
C VAL A 325 37.83 71.77 41.92
N GLY A 326 37.22 72.31 40.86
CA GLY A 326 37.18 71.71 39.51
C GLY A 326 36.38 72.58 38.53
N PRO A 327 36.52 72.38 37.20
CA PRO A 327 35.76 73.13 36.20
C PRO A 327 34.24 72.97 36.40
N SER A 328 33.46 73.95 35.95
CA SER A 328 32.04 74.13 36.31
C SER A 328 31.04 73.10 35.75
N SER A 329 31.51 71.99 35.16
CA SER A 329 30.67 70.91 34.62
C SER A 329 31.52 69.64 34.46
N ASP A 330 31.35 68.67 35.36
CA ASP A 330 32.03 67.39 35.30
C ASP A 330 31.07 66.28 34.84
N VAL A 331 31.64 65.26 34.19
CA VAL A 331 30.89 64.12 33.66
C VAL A 331 30.99 62.95 34.65
N ALA A 332 29.87 62.36 35.07
CA ALA A 332 29.89 61.08 35.79
C ALA A 332 29.45 59.93 34.89
N SER A 333 30.19 58.82 34.99
CA SER A 333 29.75 57.52 34.49
C SER A 333 28.95 56.82 35.56
N ILE A 334 27.75 56.38 35.21
CA ILE A 334 26.84 55.69 36.12
C ILE A 334 26.54 54.32 35.55
N PHE A 335 26.60 53.30 36.41
CA PHE A 335 26.24 51.92 36.11
C PHE A 335 25.25 51.44 37.16
N VAL A 336 24.12 50.91 36.74
CA VAL A 336 23.03 50.50 37.64
C VAL A 336 22.46 49.15 37.24
N ILE A 337 22.20 48.31 38.24
CA ILE A 337 21.59 46.99 38.10
C ILE A 337 20.29 46.94 38.91
N GLY A 338 19.27 46.33 38.33
CA GLY A 338 17.96 46.12 38.92
C GLY A 338 17.12 45.13 38.11
N HIS A 339 15.82 45.11 38.32
CA HIS A 339 14.82 44.31 37.57
C HIS A 339 13.42 44.91 37.74
#